data_AF-A0A7J9QJQ5-F1
#
_entry.id   AF-A0A7J9QJQ5-F1
#
_cell.length_a   1.000
_cell.length_b   1.000
_cell.length_c   1.000
_cell.angle_alpha   90.00
_cell.angle_beta   90.00
_cell.angle_gamma   90.00
#
_symmetry.space_group_name_H-M   'P 1'
#
loop_
_entity.id
_entity.type
_entity.pdbx_description
1 polymer ?
#
loop_
_entity_poly.entity_id
_entity_poly.type
_entity_poly.pdbx_seq_one_letter_code
_entity_poly.pdbx_strand_id
1 'polypeptide(L)'
;ISLSEVKEILGKVDVEEMDQIQRWTYDYVSKFVTIDSKNAKDMKKKLIKDCELTEDEAVEIVNIRPTSMAELRSFTFGWKKLILAETLEKMLKIIQEHS
;
A
#
# COMPACT_ATOMS: atom_id res chain seq x y z
N ILE A 1 2.87 -7.26 3.81
CA ILE A 1 2.57 -6.08 4.66
C ILE A 1 3.01 -4.81 3.93
N SER A 2 2.30 -3.70 4.13
CA SER A 2 2.62 -2.40 3.52
C SER A 2 3.84 -1.74 4.16
N LEU A 3 4.44 -0.76 3.47
CA LEU A 3 5.55 0.03 4.01
C LEU A 3 5.14 0.76 5.30
N SER A 4 3.89 1.20 5.40
CA SER A 4 3.33 1.82 6.61
C SER A 4 3.28 0.87 7.80
N GLU A 5 2.93 -0.40 7.56
CA GLU A 5 2.97 -1.45 8.59
C GLU A 5 4.41 -1.73 9.02
N VAL A 6 5.35 -1.78 8.08
CA VAL A 6 6.78 -1.94 8.39
C VAL A 6 7.29 -0.78 9.26
N LYS A 7 6.95 0.47 8.91
CA LYS A 7 7.31 1.66 9.70
C LYS A 7 6.76 1.60 11.12
N GLU A 8 5.51 1.16 11.29
CA GLU A 8 4.91 0.98 12.63
C GLU A 8 5.60 -0.11 13.43
N ILE A 9 5.98 -1.22 12.81
CA ILE A 9 6.63 -2.35 13.49
C ILE A 9 8.04 -1.96 13.92
N LEU A 10 8.85 -1.45 13.00
CA LEU A 10 10.24 -1.07 13.29
C LEU A 10 10.33 0.17 14.18
N GLY A 11 9.38 1.09 14.09
CA GLY A 11 9.34 2.27 14.97
C GLY A 11 9.08 1.97 16.45
N LYS A 12 8.78 0.71 16.81
CA LYS A 12 8.66 0.24 18.21
C LYS A 12 9.95 -0.37 18.75
N VAL A 13 10.95 -0.58 17.90
CA VAL A 13 12.24 -1.17 18.26
C VAL A 13 13.23 -0.02 18.53
N ASP A 14 14.04 -0.14 19.57
CA ASP A 14 15.13 0.80 19.80
C ASP A 14 16.15 0.70 18.65
N VAL A 15 16.54 1.85 18.10
CA VAL A 15 17.47 1.92 16.96
C VAL A 15 18.83 1.29 17.31
N GLU A 16 19.25 1.35 18.56
CA GLU A 16 20.52 0.74 18.99
C GLU A 16 20.48 -0.79 18.95
N GLU A 17 19.30 -1.39 19.11
CA GLU A 17 19.08 -2.84 19.07
C GLU A 17 18.87 -3.37 17.64
N MET A 18 18.75 -2.48 16.64
CA MET A 18 18.51 -2.89 15.25
C MET A 18 19.79 -3.41 14.57
N ASP A 19 19.67 -4.47 13.79
CA ASP A 19 20.72 -4.87 12.84
C ASP A 19 20.81 -3.91 11.64
N GLN A 20 21.83 -4.08 10.80
CA GLN A 20 22.08 -3.20 9.65
C GLN A 20 20.94 -3.20 8.62
N ILE A 21 20.31 -4.35 8.38
CA ILE A 21 19.21 -4.49 7.43
C ILE A 21 17.95 -3.81 7.98
N GLN A 22 17.68 -3.98 9.27
CA GLN A 22 16.58 -3.33 9.97
C GLN A 22 16.74 -1.81 9.97
N ARG A 23 17.94 -1.27 10.24
CA ARG A 23 18.21 0.18 10.19
C ARG A 23 17.97 0.73 8.79
N TRP A 24 18.53 0.11 7.75
CA TRP A 24 18.30 0.56 6.37
C TRP A 24 16.83 0.48 5.94
N THR A 25 16.15 -0.59 6.36
CA THR A 25 14.72 -0.73 6.10
C THR A 25 13.93 0.37 6.81
N TYR A 26 14.24 0.64 8.08
CA TYR A 26 13.58 1.68 8.87
C TYR A 26 13.83 3.08 8.31
N ASP A 27 15.06 3.38 7.88
CA ASP A 27 15.41 4.63 7.22
C ASP A 27 14.61 4.84 5.93
N TYR A 28 14.53 3.79 5.10
CA TYR A 28 13.75 3.82 3.86
C TYR A 28 12.27 4.09 4.15
N VAL A 29 11.62 3.29 5.01
CA VAL A 29 10.19 3.46 5.28
C VAL A 29 9.91 4.77 6.01
N SER A 30 10.83 5.25 6.85
CA SER A 30 10.69 6.54 7.52
C SER A 30 10.65 7.70 6.53
N LYS A 31 11.42 7.62 5.44
CA LYS A 31 11.51 8.64 4.39
C LYS A 31 10.34 8.60 3.39
N PHE A 32 9.89 7.41 2.98
CA PHE A 32 8.95 7.27 1.86
C PHE A 32 7.50 7.03 2.27
N VAL A 33 7.24 6.56 3.50
CA VAL A 33 5.87 6.34 3.96
C VAL A 33 5.16 7.67 4.23
N THR A 34 4.04 7.85 3.54
CA THR A 34 3.22 9.06 3.59
C THR A 34 1.84 8.84 4.20
N ILE A 35 1.44 7.59 4.43
CA ILE A 35 0.18 7.18 5.08
C ILE A 35 0.47 6.40 6.36
N ASP A 36 -0.27 6.65 7.44
CA ASP A 36 -0.10 5.92 8.69
C ASP A 36 -0.61 4.46 8.59
N SER A 37 -0.11 3.61 9.49
CA SER A 37 -0.41 2.17 9.48
C SER A 37 -1.91 1.86 9.64
N LYS A 38 -2.66 2.68 10.38
CA LYS A 38 -4.09 2.43 10.59
C LYS A 38 -4.87 2.66 9.29
N ASN A 39 -4.64 3.79 8.63
CA ASN A 39 -5.28 4.11 7.36
C ASN A 39 -4.81 3.17 6.24
N ALA A 40 -3.54 2.78 6.22
CA ALA A 40 -3.02 1.78 5.28
C ALA A 40 -3.72 0.41 5.43
N LYS A 41 -3.94 -0.05 6.67
CA LYS A 41 -4.67 -1.30 6.93
C LYS A 41 -6.14 -1.21 6.54
N ASP A 42 -6.80 -0.08 6.74
CA ASP A 42 -8.20 0.13 6.33
C ASP A 42 -8.33 0.11 4.80
N MET A 43 -7.48 0.86 4.10
CA MET A 43 -7.42 0.86 2.63
C MET A 43 -7.17 -0.55 2.09
N LYS A 44 -6.17 -1.27 2.62
CA LYS A 44 -5.88 -2.66 2.21
C LYS A 44 -7.10 -3.56 2.35
N LYS A 45 -7.80 -3.50 3.48
CA LYS A 45 -9.00 -4.31 3.74
C LYS A 45 -10.13 -4.00 2.75
N LYS A 46 -10.37 -2.71 2.47
CA LYS A 46 -11.38 -2.28 1.48
C LYS A 46 -11.02 -2.77 0.09
N LEU A 47 -9.78 -2.61 -0.35
CA LEU A 47 -9.32 -3.07 -1.67
C LEU A 47 -9.49 -4.59 -1.86
N ILE A 48 -9.12 -5.39 -0.85
CA ILE A 48 -9.30 -6.85 -0.91
C ILE A 48 -10.80 -7.21 -0.99
N LYS A 49 -11.60 -6.65 -0.08
CA LYS A 49 -13.02 -7.02 0.07
C LYS A 49 -13.87 -6.52 -1.09
N ASP A 50 -13.66 -5.28 -1.50
CA ASP A 50 -14.58 -4.54 -2.35
C ASP A 50 -14.14 -4.51 -3.82
N CYS A 51 -12.87 -4.83 -4.10
CA CYS A 51 -12.29 -4.88 -5.45
C CYS A 51 -11.70 -6.25 -5.80
N GLU A 52 -11.89 -7.26 -4.94
CA GLU A 52 -11.43 -8.65 -5.13
C GLU A 52 -9.94 -8.75 -5.46
N LEU A 53 -9.14 -7.88 -4.85
CA LEU A 53 -7.69 -7.96 -4.93
C LEU A 53 -7.16 -9.04 -3.99
N THR A 54 -6.08 -9.68 -4.39
CA THR A 54 -5.24 -10.47 -3.49
C THR A 54 -4.57 -9.55 -2.46
N GLU A 55 -4.03 -10.12 -1.39
CA GLU A 55 -3.34 -9.31 -0.39
C GLU A 55 -2.11 -8.60 -0.97
N ASP A 56 -1.35 -9.25 -1.84
CA ASP A 56 -0.15 -8.69 -2.45
C ASP A 56 -0.49 -7.51 -3.39
N GLU A 57 -1.50 -7.67 -4.24
CA GLU A 57 -2.02 -6.59 -5.10
C GLU A 57 -2.49 -5.40 -4.28
N ALA A 58 -3.23 -5.63 -3.18
CA ALA A 58 -3.70 -4.57 -2.31
C ALA A 58 -2.55 -3.86 -1.59
N VAL A 59 -1.52 -4.59 -1.15
CA VAL A 59 -0.30 -4.02 -0.58
C VAL A 59 0.43 -3.14 -1.59
N GLU A 60 0.52 -3.58 -2.84
CA GLU A 60 1.13 -2.82 -3.93
C GLU A 60 0.39 -1.48 -4.15
N ILE A 61 -0.94 -1.49 -4.24
CA ILE A 61 -1.74 -0.25 -4.34
C ILE A 61 -1.52 0.67 -3.14
N VAL A 62 -1.53 0.14 -1.92
CA VAL A 62 -1.34 0.95 -0.70
C VAL A 62 0.03 1.62 -0.68
N ASN A 63 1.07 0.95 -1.17
CA ASN A 63 2.42 1.50 -1.22
C ASN A 63 2.58 2.57 -2.31
N ILE A 64 1.98 2.33 -3.48
CA ILE A 64 2.15 3.17 -4.67
C ILE A 64 1.20 4.38 -4.65
N ARG A 65 -0.01 4.22 -4.11
CA ARG A 65 -1.09 5.20 -4.03
C ARG A 65 -1.33 5.96 -5.35
N PRO A 66 -1.70 5.27 -6.43
CA PRO A 66 -1.99 5.91 -7.71
C PRO A 66 -3.14 6.92 -7.59
N THR A 67 -2.96 8.08 -8.19
CA THR A 67 -3.87 9.24 -8.12
C THR A 67 -4.71 9.43 -9.37
N SER A 68 -4.44 8.65 -10.43
CA SER A 68 -5.15 8.71 -11.69
C SER A 68 -5.47 7.32 -12.25
N MET A 69 -6.48 7.25 -13.12
CA MET A 69 -6.81 6.02 -13.85
C MET A 69 -5.67 5.52 -14.73
N ALA A 70 -4.81 6.41 -15.23
CA ALA A 70 -3.66 6.05 -16.06
C ALA A 70 -2.58 5.34 -15.23
N GLU A 71 -2.28 5.86 -14.04
CA GLU A 71 -1.38 5.21 -13.09
C GLU A 71 -1.96 3.85 -12.65
N LEU A 72 -3.23 3.82 -12.25
CA LEU A 72 -3.87 2.59 -11.79
C LEU A 72 -3.85 1.49 -12.86
N ARG A 73 -4.08 1.83 -14.12
CA ARG A 73 -3.95 0.87 -15.24
C ARG A 73 -2.52 0.38 -15.45
N SER A 74 -1.53 1.23 -15.21
CA SER A 74 -0.12 0.86 -15.34
C SER A 74 0.29 -0.17 -14.27
N PHE A 75 -0.16 0.01 -13.02
CA PHE A 75 0.17 -0.91 -11.93
C PHE A 75 -0.66 -2.19 -11.92
N THR A 76 -1.89 -2.15 -12.42
CA THR A 76 -2.76 -3.34 -12.50
C THR A 76 -2.53 -4.17 -13.77
N PHE A 77 -1.60 -3.74 -14.63
CA PHE A 77 -1.29 -4.44 -15.88
C PHE A 77 -0.66 -5.81 -15.58
N GLY A 78 -1.30 -6.88 -16.04
CA GLY A 78 -0.80 -8.26 -15.89
C GLY A 78 -1.33 -9.03 -14.69
N TRP A 79 -2.14 -8.40 -13.81
CA TRP A 79 -2.74 -9.07 -12.66
C TRP A 79 -3.81 -10.10 -13.06
N LYS A 80 -4.78 -9.68 -13.88
CA LYS A 80 -5.87 -10.53 -14.37
C LYS A 80 -6.04 -10.32 -15.88
N LYS A 81 -6.64 -11.32 -16.55
CA LYS A 81 -6.96 -11.25 -17.98
C LYS A 81 -7.91 -10.07 -18.31
N LEU A 82 -8.74 -9.66 -17.35
CA LEU A 82 -9.61 -8.49 -17.45
C LEU A 82 -9.91 -7.93 -16.05
N ILE A 83 -9.76 -6.62 -15.89
CA ILE A 83 -10.28 -5.85 -14.74
C ILE A 83 -11.29 -4.86 -15.31
N LEU A 84 -12.51 -4.85 -14.75
CA LEU A 84 -13.57 -3.99 -15.24
C LEU A 84 -13.29 -2.53 -14.89
N ALA A 85 -13.75 -1.60 -15.74
CA ALA A 85 -13.57 -0.16 -15.52
C ALA A 85 -14.19 0.29 -14.19
N GLU A 86 -15.35 -0.24 -13.84
CA GLU A 86 -16.03 0.03 -12.56
C GLU A 86 -15.18 -0.39 -11.34
N THR A 87 -14.42 -1.48 -11.44
CA THR A 87 -13.53 -1.94 -10.37
C THR A 87 -12.38 -0.96 -10.21
N LEU A 88 -11.78 -0.51 -11.32
CA LEU A 88 -10.70 0.47 -11.30
C LEU A 88 -11.17 1.82 -10.75
N GLU A 89 -12.36 2.28 -11.13
CA GLU A 89 -12.96 3.51 -10.58
C GLU A 89 -13.20 3.40 -9.07
N LYS A 90 -13.71 2.24 -8.62
CA LYS A 90 -13.91 1.95 -7.19
C LYS A 90 -12.59 1.94 -6.42
N MET A 91 -11.54 1.32 -6.98
CA MET A 91 -10.19 1.34 -6.41
C MET A 91 -9.69 2.78 -6.27
N LEU A 92 -9.80 3.60 -7.33
CA LEU A 92 -9.36 4.99 -7.30
C LEU A 92 -10.09 5.80 -6.23
N LYS A 93 -11.40 5.59 -6.07
CA LYS A 93 -12.19 6.23 -5.01
C LYS A 93 -11.71 5.82 -3.61
N ILE A 94 -11.49 4.52 -3.38
CA ILE A 94 -10.96 4.02 -2.09
C ILE A 94 -9.60 4.65 -1.78
N ILE A 95 -8.72 4.79 -2.78
CA ILE A 95 -7.41 5.42 -2.60
C ILE A 95 -7.58 6.89 -2.18
N GLN A 96 -8.42 7.65 -2.89
CA GLN A 96 -8.69 9.06 -2.61
C GLN A 96 -9.27 9.32 -1.21
N GLU A 97 -10.06 8.38 -0.67
CA GLU A 97 -10.59 8.47 0.70
C GLU A 97 -9.49 8.42 1.79
N HIS A 98 -8.27 7.99 1.44
CA HIS A 98 -7.13 7.88 2.36
C HIS A 98 -5.89 8.64 1.85
N SER A 99 -6.05 9.54 0.88
CA SER A 99 -4.97 10.36 0.32
C SER A 99 -4.60 11.53 1.23
#